data_AF-A0A150WER4-F1
#
_entry.id   AF-A0A150WER4-F1
#
_cell.length_a   1.000
_cell.length_b   1.000
_cell.length_c   1.000
_cell.angle_alpha   90.00
_cell.angle_beta   90.00
_cell.angle_gamma   90.00
#
_symmetry.space_group_name_H-M   'P 1'
#
loop_
_entity.id
_entity.type
_entity.pdbx_description
1 polymer ?
#
loop_
_entity_poly.entity_id
_entity_poly.type
_entity_poly.pdbx_seq_one_letter_code
_entity_poly.pdbx_strand_id
1 'polypeptide(L)'
;MSDSPRKGQLELGISRQPEKDRNFHLGGRSFYFFDFDDNIAFLTTPLILFHKDTREELQISSGDFAQHHLHIGKSGAFESFEIDYCDMTGTFRNFRDADISEAERLNGRRQIFVEDVAQAVGFADFQWKGPSWECFYHAAFNQRPLSVITARGHHPETLKEGIRHFVQNKLLPIEPNYLSVYPVSHKETRRALGDVEFKEGTAELKQRAIRASVEKAIEVYGYNPHHRFGMSDDDPKNIQLILEEMTRLKSKYREMSFFIIETQHGNFIKHEVGVNGLRGEKVESLSQLSFFEEERQKS
;
A
#
# COMPACT_ATOMS: atom_id res chain seq x y z
N MET A 1 -24.26 -8.80 26.72
CA MET A 1 -24.25 -7.53 25.98
C MET A 1 -24.17 -7.90 24.51
N SER A 2 -25.10 -7.40 23.68
CA SER A 2 -25.36 -7.91 22.34
C SER A 2 -24.25 -7.52 21.35
N ASP A 3 -23.54 -8.54 20.83
CA ASP A 3 -22.64 -8.47 19.67
C ASP A 3 -23.46 -8.31 18.38
N SER A 4 -24.07 -7.14 18.19
CA SER A 4 -24.60 -6.80 16.87
C SER A 4 -23.41 -6.44 15.96
N PRO A 5 -23.25 -7.10 14.79
CA PRO A 5 -22.20 -6.73 13.85
C PRO A 5 -22.39 -5.28 13.43
N ARG A 6 -21.33 -4.47 13.57
CA ARG A 6 -21.33 -3.08 13.09
C ARG A 6 -21.67 -3.10 11.60
N LYS A 7 -22.74 -2.40 11.21
CA LYS A 7 -23.12 -2.19 9.80
C LYS A 7 -22.09 -1.27 9.14
N GLY A 8 -20.92 -1.81 8.79
CA GLY A 8 -19.98 -1.18 7.87
C GLY A 8 -20.26 -1.56 6.41
N GLN A 9 -19.34 -1.20 5.53
CA GLN A 9 -19.31 -1.59 4.11
C GLN A 9 -19.67 -3.08 3.94
N LEU A 10 -20.73 -3.36 3.18
CA LEU A 10 -21.36 -4.68 3.02
C LEU A 10 -20.33 -5.80 2.81
N GLU A 11 -20.20 -6.68 3.80
CA GLU A 11 -19.45 -7.92 3.67
C GLU A 11 -20.44 -9.06 3.38
N LEU A 12 -20.34 -9.64 2.18
CA LEU A 12 -21.06 -10.86 1.85
C LEU A 12 -20.40 -11.99 2.65
N GLY A 13 -21.11 -12.54 3.64
CA GLY A 13 -20.65 -13.60 4.55
C GLY A 13 -20.40 -14.96 3.88
N ILE A 14 -19.58 -14.97 2.82
CA ILE A 14 -19.16 -16.14 2.08
C ILE A 14 -17.97 -16.75 2.82
N SER A 15 -18.12 -18.00 3.28
CA SER A 15 -17.02 -18.77 3.87
C SER A 15 -15.95 -19.04 2.82
N ARG A 16 -14.87 -18.25 2.80
CA ARG A 16 -13.69 -18.49 1.94
C ARG A 16 -12.89 -19.68 2.51
N GLN A 17 -12.38 -20.55 1.65
CA GLN A 17 -11.45 -21.62 2.02
C GLN A 17 -10.02 -21.17 1.70
N PRO A 18 -9.01 -21.47 2.54
CA PRO A 18 -7.63 -21.17 2.20
C PRO A 18 -7.18 -21.91 0.94
N GLU A 19 -6.49 -21.21 0.06
CA GLU A 19 -6.01 -21.69 -1.23
C GLU A 19 -4.47 -21.78 -1.23
N LYS A 20 -3.91 -22.75 -1.95
CA LYS A 20 -2.45 -22.82 -2.18
C LYS A 20 -2.01 -21.82 -3.25
N ASP A 21 -0.71 -21.51 -3.33
CA ASP A 21 -0.20 -20.74 -4.46
C ASP A 21 -0.45 -21.48 -5.78
N ARG A 22 -0.72 -20.75 -6.86
CA ARG A 22 -1.01 -21.35 -8.18
C ARG A 22 0.07 -22.35 -8.62
N ASN A 23 1.33 -22.01 -8.40
CA ASN A 23 2.48 -22.85 -8.73
C ASN A 23 3.09 -23.55 -7.51
N PHE A 24 2.32 -23.72 -6.43
CA PHE A 24 2.83 -24.32 -5.19
C PHE A 24 3.42 -25.72 -5.41
N HIS A 25 2.81 -26.51 -6.29
CA HIS A 25 3.28 -27.84 -6.67
C HIS A 25 4.64 -27.84 -7.40
N LEU A 26 5.06 -26.68 -7.94
CA LEU A 26 6.37 -26.44 -8.55
C LEU A 26 7.32 -25.68 -7.62
N GLY A 27 6.94 -25.52 -6.34
CA GLY A 27 7.67 -24.71 -5.36
C GLY A 27 7.51 -23.19 -5.54
N GLY A 28 6.69 -22.74 -6.49
CA GLY A 28 6.43 -21.33 -6.73
C GLY A 28 5.55 -20.68 -5.66
N ARG A 29 5.84 -19.42 -5.36
CA ARG A 29 5.07 -18.56 -4.43
C ARG A 29 4.53 -17.33 -5.15
N SER A 30 3.39 -16.82 -4.69
CA SER A 30 2.75 -15.60 -5.16
C SER A 30 2.99 -14.48 -4.15
N PHE A 31 3.70 -13.45 -4.58
CA PHE A 31 4.05 -12.28 -3.78
C PHE A 31 3.19 -11.09 -4.17
N TYR A 32 2.69 -10.38 -3.16
CA TYR A 32 1.80 -9.24 -3.34
C TYR A 32 2.44 -7.98 -2.80
N PHE A 33 2.50 -6.93 -3.62
CA PHE A 33 2.98 -5.62 -3.22
C PHE A 33 1.82 -4.63 -3.21
N PHE A 34 1.77 -3.77 -2.20
CA PHE A 34 0.68 -2.82 -2.03
C PHE A 34 1.22 -1.44 -1.67
N ASP A 35 0.64 -0.39 -2.24
CA ASP A 35 0.61 0.90 -1.57
C ASP A 35 -0.43 0.87 -0.45
N PHE A 36 -0.14 1.51 0.68
CA PHE A 36 -1.06 1.53 1.80
C PHE A 36 -2.13 2.61 1.61
N ASP A 37 -1.67 3.84 1.44
CA ASP A 37 -2.52 5.03 1.34
C ASP A 37 -3.30 5.02 0.04
N ASP A 38 -4.59 5.36 0.13
CA ASP A 38 -5.54 5.46 -0.98
C ASP A 38 -5.78 4.15 -1.78
N ASN A 39 -5.02 3.09 -1.47
CA ASN A 39 -5.04 1.80 -2.17
C ASN A 39 -5.51 0.65 -1.26
N ILE A 40 -4.91 0.46 -0.08
CA ILE A 40 -5.45 -0.46 0.95
C ILE A 40 -6.52 0.26 1.78
N ALA A 41 -6.22 1.48 2.24
CA ALA A 41 -7.10 2.24 3.11
C ALA A 41 -7.04 3.75 2.87
N PHE A 42 -8.20 4.38 2.91
CA PHE A 42 -8.35 5.84 3.00
C PHE A 42 -8.26 6.25 4.47
N LEU A 43 -7.28 7.09 4.80
CA LEU A 43 -7.08 7.63 6.15
C LEU A 43 -7.30 9.15 6.15
N THR A 44 -7.73 9.68 7.28
CA THR A 44 -7.99 11.12 7.46
C THR A 44 -6.75 11.91 7.89
N THR A 45 -5.54 11.34 7.74
CA THR A 45 -4.28 11.99 8.13
C THR A 45 -4.13 13.32 7.39
N PRO A 46 -4.15 14.48 8.08
CA PRO A 46 -4.08 15.76 7.38
C PRO A 46 -2.63 16.15 7.06
N LEU A 47 -2.42 16.78 5.91
CA LEU A 47 -1.21 17.55 5.60
C LEU A 47 -1.40 18.99 6.05
N ILE A 48 -0.30 19.65 6.40
CA ILE A 48 -0.33 21.01 6.98
C ILE A 48 0.35 22.00 6.04
N LEU A 49 -0.40 22.98 5.54
CA LEU A 49 0.16 24.12 4.82
C LEU A 49 0.32 25.31 5.76
N PHE A 50 1.27 26.19 5.47
CA PHE A 50 1.55 27.36 6.30
C PHE A 50 1.29 28.63 5.50
N HIS A 51 0.52 29.56 6.03
CA HIS A 51 0.37 30.87 5.41
C HIS A 51 1.72 31.60 5.39
N LYS A 52 2.11 32.17 4.25
CA LYS A 52 3.45 32.78 4.06
C LYS A 52 3.72 33.93 5.03
N ASP A 53 2.71 34.78 5.26
CA ASP A 53 2.88 35.96 6.13
C ASP A 53 2.61 35.68 7.61
N THR A 54 1.47 35.05 7.93
CA THR A 54 1.00 34.87 9.31
C THR A 54 1.52 33.59 9.97
N ARG A 55 2.03 32.64 9.17
CA ARG A 55 2.40 31.28 9.60
C ARG A 55 1.22 30.46 10.17
N GLU A 56 -0.02 30.89 9.92
CA GLU A 56 -1.22 30.13 10.27
C GLU A 56 -1.27 28.79 9.52
N GLU A 57 -1.71 27.75 10.21
CA GLU A 57 -1.78 26.40 9.68
C GLU A 57 -3.12 26.13 8.99
N LEU A 58 -3.06 25.56 7.79
CA LEU A 58 -4.21 25.04 7.05
C LEU A 58 -4.07 23.53 6.87
N GLN A 59 -5.05 22.79 7.36
CA GLN A 59 -5.12 21.34 7.15
C GLN A 59 -5.76 21.04 5.79
N ILE A 60 -5.14 20.15 5.02
CA ILE A 60 -5.66 19.65 3.74
C ILE A 60 -5.56 18.12 3.67
N SER A 61 -6.39 17.51 2.83
CA SER A 61 -6.38 16.06 2.60
C SER A 61 -5.21 15.63 1.68
N SER A 62 -4.89 14.33 1.66
CA SER A 62 -3.97 13.75 0.68
C SER A 62 -4.44 13.98 -0.76
N GLY A 63 -5.75 13.87 -1.00
CA GLY A 63 -6.39 14.12 -2.29
C GLY A 63 -6.22 15.58 -2.76
N ASP A 64 -6.47 16.55 -1.87
CA ASP A 64 -6.26 17.98 -2.20
C ASP A 64 -4.78 18.24 -2.50
N PHE A 65 -3.87 17.66 -1.71
CA PHE A 65 -2.44 17.79 -1.96
C PHE A 65 -2.05 17.20 -3.32
N ALA A 66 -2.52 16.00 -3.66
CA ALA A 66 -2.25 15.36 -4.95
C ALA A 66 -2.68 16.23 -6.13
N GLN A 67 -3.83 16.91 -6.03
CA GLN A 67 -4.35 17.80 -7.07
C GLN A 67 -3.59 19.14 -7.15
N HIS A 68 -3.18 19.71 -6.02
CA HIS A 68 -2.74 21.10 -5.96
C HIS A 68 -1.24 21.32 -5.70
N HIS A 69 -0.47 20.32 -5.24
CA HIS A 69 0.91 20.50 -4.76
C HIS A 69 1.85 21.25 -5.70
N LEU A 70 1.72 21.08 -7.02
CA LEU A 70 2.57 21.78 -8.01
C LEU A 70 2.36 23.31 -8.02
N HIS A 71 1.17 23.76 -7.60
CA HIS A 71 0.71 25.14 -7.64
C HIS A 71 0.66 25.81 -6.26
N ILE A 72 0.82 25.05 -5.16
CA ILE A 72 0.89 25.60 -3.80
C ILE A 72 2.00 26.66 -3.75
N GLY A 73 1.66 27.83 -3.20
CA GLY A 73 2.58 28.96 -3.11
C GLY A 73 2.84 29.69 -4.44
N LYS A 74 2.16 29.32 -5.53
CA LYS A 74 2.34 29.93 -6.86
C LYS A 74 1.04 30.49 -7.42
N SER A 75 -0.06 29.74 -7.35
CA SER A 75 -1.35 30.15 -7.89
C SER A 75 -2.52 29.34 -7.32
N GLY A 76 -3.75 29.86 -7.48
CA GLY A 76 -4.98 29.17 -7.10
C GLY A 76 -5.31 29.28 -5.61
N ALA A 77 -6.13 28.35 -5.10
CA ALA A 77 -6.66 28.41 -3.73
C ALA A 77 -5.59 28.40 -2.62
N PHE A 78 -4.37 27.94 -2.93
CA PHE A 78 -3.27 27.83 -1.98
C PHE A 78 -2.08 28.73 -2.32
N GLU A 79 -2.29 29.82 -3.07
CA GLU A 79 -1.20 30.73 -3.48
C GLU A 79 -0.51 31.44 -2.31
N SER A 80 -1.26 31.76 -1.26
CA SER A 80 -0.77 32.41 -0.04
C SER A 80 -0.13 31.44 0.96
N PHE A 81 -0.08 30.15 0.63
CA PHE A 81 0.43 29.10 1.49
C PHE A 81 1.75 28.53 0.95
N GLU A 82 2.51 27.87 1.82
CA GLU A 82 3.76 27.20 1.47
C GLU A 82 3.85 25.80 2.07
N ILE A 83 4.72 24.98 1.45
CA ILE A 83 5.06 23.64 1.91
C ILE A 83 6.33 23.74 2.75
N ASP A 84 6.27 23.26 3.99
CA ASP A 84 7.41 23.16 4.88
C ASP A 84 7.88 21.70 4.94
N TYR A 85 9.13 21.45 4.55
CA TYR A 85 9.69 20.09 4.49
C TYR A 85 10.35 19.65 5.80
N CYS A 86 10.24 20.43 6.88
CA CYS A 86 10.71 20.01 8.20
C CYS A 86 9.97 18.73 8.66
N ASP A 87 10.71 17.67 8.97
CA ASP A 87 10.13 16.38 9.35
C ASP A 87 9.26 16.47 10.62
N MET A 88 9.65 17.30 11.58
CA MET A 88 8.99 17.35 12.90
C MET A 88 7.84 18.33 12.97
N THR A 89 7.93 19.45 12.24
CA THR A 89 6.98 20.57 12.37
C THR A 89 6.31 20.95 11.06
N GLY A 90 6.81 20.45 9.93
CA GLY A 90 6.36 20.85 8.60
C GLY A 90 5.12 20.09 8.12
N THR A 91 4.89 20.17 6.80
CA THR A 91 3.69 19.72 6.11
C THR A 91 3.39 18.25 6.29
N PHE A 92 4.43 17.41 6.35
CA PHE A 92 4.31 15.96 6.41
C PHE A 92 4.50 15.38 7.82
N ARG A 93 4.48 16.21 8.87
CA ARG A 93 4.76 15.75 10.25
C ARG A 93 3.82 14.64 10.73
N ASN A 94 2.55 14.66 10.31
CA ASN A 94 1.56 13.62 10.64
C ASN A 94 1.76 12.30 9.87
N PHE A 95 2.65 12.31 8.87
CA PHE A 95 3.03 11.14 8.08
C PHE A 95 4.32 10.50 8.62
N ARG A 96 4.77 10.89 9.82
CA ARG A 96 6.00 10.45 10.49
C ARG A 96 5.72 10.11 11.95
N ASP A 97 6.59 9.32 12.55
CA ASP A 97 6.50 9.07 13.98
C ASP A 97 6.77 10.34 14.78
N ALA A 98 5.89 10.60 15.74
CA ALA A 98 6.13 11.57 16.79
C ALA A 98 7.08 10.98 17.85
N ASP A 99 7.87 11.85 18.46
CA ASP A 99 8.60 11.51 19.67
C ASP A 99 7.60 11.45 20.84
N ILE A 100 7.21 10.22 21.21
CA ILE A 100 6.24 9.93 22.26
C ILE A 100 7.00 9.30 23.43
N SER A 101 7.04 10.00 24.56
CA SER A 101 7.69 9.52 25.78
C SER A 101 6.98 8.31 26.38
N GLU A 102 7.68 7.55 27.22
CA GLU A 102 7.11 6.37 27.90
C GLU A 102 5.89 6.73 28.76
N ALA A 103 5.93 7.87 29.46
CA ALA A 103 4.81 8.37 30.24
C ALA A 103 3.57 8.66 29.37
N GLU A 104 3.76 9.22 28.18
CA GLU A 104 2.66 9.46 27.24
C GLU A 104 2.09 8.17 26.67
N ARG A 105 2.93 7.18 26.37
CA ARG A 105 2.47 5.84 25.95
C ARG A 105 1.66 5.16 27.05
N LEU A 106 2.09 5.26 28.31
CA LEU A 106 1.34 4.73 29.47
C LEU A 106 -0.01 5.45 29.64
N ASN A 107 -0.10 6.73 29.28
CA ASN A 107 -1.34 7.49 29.23
C ASN A 107 -2.20 7.19 27.98
N GLY A 108 -1.79 6.23 27.15
CA GLY A 108 -2.54 5.76 25.99
C GLY A 108 -2.29 6.53 24.70
N ARG A 109 -1.35 7.49 24.67
CA ARG A 109 -0.96 8.20 23.43
C ARG A 109 -0.30 7.22 22.46
N ARG A 110 -0.75 7.22 21.20
CA ARG A 110 -0.20 6.38 20.14
C ARG A 110 0.34 7.23 19.01
N GLN A 111 1.00 6.59 18.04
CA GLN A 111 1.41 7.26 16.81
C GLN A 111 0.16 7.64 16.00
N ILE A 112 0.20 8.80 15.33
CA ILE A 112 -0.96 9.34 14.57
C ILE A 112 -1.48 8.32 13.57
N PHE A 113 -0.60 7.62 12.85
CA PHE A 113 -1.02 6.55 11.93
C PHE A 113 -1.88 5.46 12.61
N VAL A 114 -1.50 5.03 13.82
CA VAL A 114 -2.23 4.00 14.57
C VAL A 114 -3.59 4.53 15.01
N GLU A 115 -3.64 5.79 15.45
CA GLU A 115 -4.87 6.47 15.83
C GLU A 115 -5.81 6.64 14.63
N ASP A 116 -5.29 7.06 13.47
CA ASP A 116 -6.06 7.25 12.24
C ASP A 116 -6.66 5.93 11.75
N VAL A 117 -5.90 4.82 11.78
CA VAL A 117 -6.45 3.50 11.43
C VAL A 117 -7.52 3.08 12.43
N ALA A 118 -7.28 3.27 13.74
CA ALA A 118 -8.26 2.94 14.78
C ALA A 118 -9.56 3.76 14.66
N GLN A 119 -9.46 5.02 14.27
CA GLN A 119 -10.60 5.89 14.00
C GLN A 119 -11.34 5.46 12.73
N ALA A 120 -10.62 5.20 11.63
CA ALA A 120 -11.20 4.76 10.36
C ALA A 120 -12.06 3.50 10.51
N VAL A 121 -11.61 2.52 11.29
CA VAL A 121 -12.38 1.29 11.58
C VAL A 121 -13.48 1.48 12.64
N GLY A 122 -13.42 2.58 13.40
CA GLY A 122 -14.37 2.91 14.46
C GLY A 122 -15.69 3.52 13.95
N PHE A 123 -15.65 4.21 12.81
CA PHE A 123 -16.81 4.91 12.23
C PHE A 123 -17.54 4.04 11.19
N ALA A 124 -18.79 3.68 11.47
CA ALA A 124 -19.59 2.82 10.58
C ALA A 124 -19.86 3.45 9.19
N ASP A 125 -19.98 4.77 9.13
CA ASP A 125 -20.31 5.51 7.90
C ASP A 125 -19.06 5.95 7.09
N PHE A 126 -17.86 5.71 7.62
CA PHE A 126 -16.63 6.07 6.92
C PHE A 126 -16.19 4.94 5.98
N GLN A 127 -16.20 5.21 4.67
CA GLN A 127 -15.70 4.26 3.67
C GLN A 127 -14.18 4.30 3.62
N TRP A 128 -13.55 3.55 4.52
CA TRP A 128 -12.10 3.50 4.63
C TRP A 128 -11.44 2.45 3.73
N LYS A 129 -12.17 1.45 3.22
CA LYS A 129 -11.55 0.40 2.39
C LYS A 129 -11.16 0.98 1.04
N GLY A 130 -9.86 0.93 0.75
CA GLY A 130 -9.32 1.28 -0.55
C GLY A 130 -9.65 0.24 -1.61
N PRO A 131 -9.39 0.55 -2.89
CA PRO A 131 -9.74 -0.28 -4.02
C PRO A 131 -9.06 -1.66 -4.01
N SER A 132 -7.88 -1.82 -3.39
CA SER A 132 -7.21 -3.13 -3.26
C SER A 132 -7.46 -3.84 -1.94
N TRP A 133 -8.39 -3.37 -1.10
CA TRP A 133 -8.69 -4.01 0.18
C TRP A 133 -8.95 -5.51 0.05
N GLU A 134 -9.74 -5.93 -0.96
CA GLU A 134 -10.05 -7.35 -1.17
C GLU A 134 -8.82 -8.17 -1.57
N CYS A 135 -7.90 -7.61 -2.35
CA CYS A 135 -6.62 -8.23 -2.70
C CYS A 135 -5.72 -8.37 -1.46
N PHE A 136 -5.67 -7.32 -0.62
CA PHE A 136 -4.92 -7.34 0.64
C PHE A 136 -5.49 -8.37 1.62
N TYR A 137 -6.81 -8.42 1.76
CA TYR A 137 -7.51 -9.45 2.54
C TYR A 137 -7.18 -10.84 2.03
N HIS A 138 -7.25 -11.07 0.71
CA HIS A 138 -6.93 -12.36 0.11
C HIS A 138 -5.48 -12.78 0.41
N ALA A 139 -4.53 -11.86 0.27
CA ALA A 139 -3.12 -12.13 0.55
C ALA A 139 -2.89 -12.51 2.03
N ALA A 140 -3.47 -11.77 2.96
CA ALA A 140 -3.38 -12.06 4.38
C ALA A 140 -4.06 -13.39 4.77
N PHE A 141 -5.31 -13.60 4.32
CA PHE A 141 -6.08 -14.81 4.59
C PHE A 141 -5.37 -16.07 4.12
N ASN A 142 -4.75 -16.02 2.92
CA ASN A 142 -4.00 -17.15 2.35
C ASN A 142 -2.52 -17.19 2.76
N GLN A 143 -2.09 -16.31 3.67
CA GLN A 143 -0.69 -16.22 4.15
C GLN A 143 0.33 -16.10 3.00
N ARG A 144 -0.07 -15.36 1.95
CA ARG A 144 0.81 -15.01 0.83
C ARG A 144 1.84 -14.01 1.32
N PRO A 145 3.14 -14.19 1.01
CA PRO A 145 4.13 -13.22 1.43
C PRO A 145 3.86 -11.89 0.73
N LEU A 146 3.79 -10.80 1.49
CA LEU A 146 3.44 -9.49 0.95
C LEU A 146 4.38 -8.38 1.39
N SER A 147 4.47 -7.34 0.57
CA SER A 147 5.23 -6.13 0.85
C SER A 147 4.32 -4.91 0.87
N VAL A 148 4.43 -4.09 1.90
CA VAL A 148 3.75 -2.78 1.96
C VAL A 148 4.77 -1.71 1.58
N ILE A 149 4.48 -0.89 0.55
CA ILE A 149 5.36 0.13 -0.02
C ILE A 149 4.59 1.45 -0.05
N THR A 150 4.82 2.32 0.94
CA THR A 150 4.06 3.58 1.12
C THR A 150 4.97 4.80 1.16
N ALA A 151 4.43 5.95 0.74
CA ALA A 151 5.07 7.26 0.89
C ALA A 151 5.15 7.75 2.35
N ARG A 152 4.52 7.05 3.31
CA ARG A 152 4.64 7.38 4.74
C ARG A 152 6.11 7.31 5.20
N GLY A 153 6.42 8.14 6.19
CA GLY A 153 7.71 8.21 6.88
C GLY A 153 7.71 7.61 8.28
N HIS A 154 6.63 6.94 8.68
CA HIS A 154 6.54 6.17 9.93
C HIS A 154 7.51 4.99 9.92
N HIS A 155 7.95 4.56 11.09
CA HIS A 155 8.74 3.34 11.25
C HIS A 155 7.94 2.11 10.78
N PRO A 156 8.58 1.10 10.18
CA PRO A 156 7.90 -0.11 9.71
C PRO A 156 7.02 -0.80 10.77
N GLU A 157 7.46 -0.81 12.03
CA GLU A 157 6.67 -1.39 13.13
C GLU A 157 5.43 -0.58 13.49
N THR A 158 5.46 0.76 13.35
CA THR A 158 4.27 1.61 13.49
C THR A 158 3.24 1.24 12.41
N LEU A 159 3.69 1.01 11.17
CA LEU A 159 2.80 0.58 10.08
C LEU A 159 2.16 -0.78 10.36
N LYS A 160 2.95 -1.75 10.85
CA LYS A 160 2.41 -3.05 11.27
C LYS A 160 1.44 -2.93 12.44
N GLU A 161 1.69 -2.01 13.38
CA GLU A 161 0.77 -1.73 14.48
C GLU A 161 -0.59 -1.22 13.99
N GLY A 162 -0.61 -0.29 13.06
CA GLY A 162 -1.86 0.15 12.43
C GLY A 162 -2.56 -1.01 11.72
N ILE A 163 -1.85 -1.84 10.93
CA ILE A 163 -2.47 -3.01 10.27
C ILE A 163 -3.03 -4.01 11.29
N ARG A 164 -2.37 -4.20 12.44
CA ARG A 164 -2.88 -5.04 13.54
C ARG A 164 -4.24 -4.58 14.05
N HIS A 165 -4.61 -3.31 13.93
CA HIS A 165 -5.97 -2.85 14.26
C HIS A 165 -7.05 -3.47 13.36
N PHE A 166 -6.77 -3.75 12.08
CA PHE A 166 -7.73 -4.47 11.23
C PHE A 166 -7.98 -5.90 11.74
N VAL A 167 -6.93 -6.56 12.24
CA VAL A 167 -7.04 -7.90 12.84
C VAL A 167 -7.82 -7.87 14.14
N GLN A 168 -7.49 -6.93 15.04
CA GLN A 168 -8.17 -6.77 16.33
C GLN A 168 -9.66 -6.46 16.17
N ASN A 169 -10.04 -5.76 15.09
CA ASN A 169 -11.43 -5.46 14.76
C ASN A 169 -12.10 -6.54 13.88
N LYS A 170 -11.45 -7.69 13.65
CA LYS A 170 -11.94 -8.82 12.84
C LYS A 170 -12.25 -8.47 11.37
N LEU A 171 -11.69 -7.37 10.87
CA LEU A 171 -11.76 -6.95 9.46
C LEU A 171 -10.74 -7.70 8.61
N LEU A 172 -9.60 -8.04 9.22
CA LEU A 172 -8.61 -8.96 8.68
C LEU A 172 -8.60 -10.22 9.54
N PRO A 173 -8.61 -11.43 8.96
CA PRO A 173 -8.75 -12.67 9.73
C PRO A 173 -7.47 -13.02 10.51
N ILE A 174 -6.31 -12.62 9.99
CA ILE A 174 -4.99 -12.92 10.54
C ILE A 174 -4.00 -11.83 10.12
N GLU A 175 -2.93 -11.66 10.90
CA GLU A 175 -1.85 -10.76 10.54
C GLU A 175 -1.17 -11.19 9.22
N PRO A 176 -0.82 -10.24 8.33
CA PRO A 176 -0.12 -10.55 7.10
C PRO A 176 1.20 -11.29 7.29
N ASN A 177 1.51 -12.18 6.34
CA ASN A 177 2.85 -12.72 6.16
C ASN A 177 3.74 -11.66 5.51
N TYR A 178 4.29 -10.75 6.31
CA TYR A 178 5.15 -9.67 5.80
C TYR A 178 6.45 -10.23 5.24
N LEU A 179 6.66 -10.04 3.93
CA LEU A 179 7.97 -10.15 3.28
C LEU A 179 8.83 -8.92 3.61
N SER A 180 8.24 -7.73 3.48
CA SER A 180 8.89 -6.45 3.80
C SER A 180 7.87 -5.34 4.05
N VAL A 181 8.30 -4.26 4.70
CA VAL A 181 7.52 -3.02 4.88
C VAL A 181 8.45 -1.85 4.60
N TYR A 182 8.20 -1.12 3.52
CA TYR A 182 9.02 -0.04 2.99
C TYR A 182 8.27 1.31 3.03
N PRO A 183 8.28 2.01 4.18
CA PRO A 183 7.91 3.42 4.25
C PRO A 183 9.02 4.25 3.59
N VAL A 184 8.84 4.64 2.34
CA VAL A 184 9.94 5.19 1.53
C VAL A 184 10.36 6.60 1.93
N SER A 185 9.61 7.29 2.80
CA SER A 185 10.02 8.58 3.37
C SER A 185 10.67 8.46 4.76
N HIS A 186 10.77 7.24 5.31
CA HIS A 186 11.47 6.94 6.56
C HIS A 186 12.99 6.88 6.32
N LYS A 187 13.79 7.54 7.15
CA LYS A 187 15.24 7.77 6.89
C LYS A 187 16.03 6.47 6.76
N GLU A 188 15.81 5.52 7.65
CA GLU A 188 16.51 4.24 7.65
C GLU A 188 16.11 3.41 6.44
N THR A 189 14.85 3.47 6.03
CA THR A 189 14.36 2.82 4.81
C THR A 189 15.02 3.42 3.57
N ARG A 190 15.11 4.76 3.48
CA ARG A 190 15.79 5.45 2.37
C ARG A 190 17.25 5.01 2.26
N ARG A 191 17.99 4.98 3.37
CA ARG A 191 19.36 4.48 3.40
C ARG A 191 19.46 3.02 2.94
N ALA A 192 18.54 2.16 3.39
CA ALA A 192 18.49 0.76 2.98
C ALA A 192 18.18 0.58 1.46
N LEU A 193 17.46 1.53 0.86
CA LEU A 193 17.20 1.61 -0.58
C LEU A 193 18.30 2.36 -1.36
N GLY A 194 19.42 2.68 -0.70
CA GLY A 194 20.58 3.32 -1.32
C GLY A 194 20.48 4.84 -1.49
N ASP A 195 19.50 5.50 -0.88
CA ASP A 195 19.38 6.95 -0.83
C ASP A 195 19.98 7.51 0.46
N VAL A 196 21.31 7.42 0.54
CA VAL A 196 22.09 7.81 1.73
C VAL A 196 22.11 9.33 1.92
N GLU A 197 22.04 10.08 0.82
CA GLU A 197 22.07 11.55 0.82
C GLU A 197 20.68 12.20 0.90
N PHE A 198 19.60 11.41 0.90
CA PHE A 198 18.20 11.85 0.97
C PHE A 198 17.80 12.80 -0.18
N LYS A 199 18.27 12.51 -1.40
CA LYS A 199 18.02 13.33 -2.60
C LYS A 199 16.98 12.73 -3.53
N GLU A 200 16.73 11.42 -3.42
CA GLU A 200 15.79 10.73 -4.30
C GLU A 200 14.34 11.13 -4.00
N GLY A 201 13.51 11.14 -5.05
CA GLY A 201 12.08 11.36 -4.93
C GLY A 201 11.35 10.10 -4.46
N THR A 202 10.10 10.28 -4.02
CA THR A 202 9.24 9.19 -3.55
C THR A 202 9.00 8.15 -4.65
N ALA A 203 8.85 8.58 -5.91
CA ALA A 203 8.61 7.70 -7.05
C ALA A 203 9.80 6.75 -7.29
N GLU A 204 11.01 7.29 -7.31
CA GLU A 204 12.25 6.53 -7.49
C GLU A 204 12.45 5.55 -6.32
N LEU A 205 12.18 5.98 -5.09
CA LEU A 205 12.29 5.12 -3.92
C LEU A 205 11.25 3.99 -3.92
N LYS A 206 10.02 4.24 -4.39
CA LYS A 206 9.02 3.18 -4.59
C LYS A 206 9.49 2.14 -5.62
N GLN A 207 10.07 2.56 -6.74
CA GLN A 207 10.67 1.62 -7.71
C GLN A 207 11.78 0.78 -7.07
N ARG A 208 12.68 1.40 -6.28
CA ARG A 208 13.72 0.64 -5.55
C ARG A 208 13.13 -0.32 -4.53
N ALA A 209 12.05 0.05 -3.84
CA ALA A 209 11.36 -0.82 -2.90
C ALA A 209 10.70 -2.03 -3.57
N ILE A 210 10.14 -1.87 -4.78
CA ILE A 210 9.61 -2.99 -5.59
C ILE A 210 10.74 -3.97 -5.90
N ARG A 211 11.87 -3.47 -6.40
CA ARG A 211 13.07 -4.28 -6.68
C ARG A 211 13.57 -5.00 -5.44
N ALA A 212 13.73 -4.28 -4.33
CA ALA A 212 14.20 -4.82 -3.07
C ALA A 212 13.24 -5.91 -2.54
N SER A 213 11.93 -5.76 -2.75
CA SER A 213 10.94 -6.78 -2.38
C SER A 213 11.11 -8.06 -3.19
N VAL A 214 11.34 -7.97 -4.50
CA VAL A 214 11.63 -9.14 -5.35
C VAL A 214 12.94 -9.82 -4.94
N GLU A 215 13.98 -9.04 -4.69
CA GLU A 215 15.29 -9.58 -4.26
C GLU A 215 15.19 -10.22 -2.87
N LYS A 216 14.40 -9.64 -1.96
CA LYS A 216 14.12 -10.24 -0.65
C LYS A 216 13.33 -11.53 -0.76
N ALA A 217 12.37 -11.62 -1.68
CA ALA A 217 11.66 -12.87 -1.96
C ALA A 217 12.62 -13.97 -2.39
N ILE A 218 13.56 -13.66 -3.29
CA ILE A 218 14.58 -14.61 -3.75
C ILE A 218 15.54 -15.00 -2.61
N GLU A 219 15.92 -14.06 -1.76
CA GLU A 219 16.75 -14.31 -0.59
C GLU A 219 16.08 -15.27 0.41
N VAL A 220 14.79 -15.06 0.69
CA VAL A 220 14.05 -15.79 1.74
C VAL A 220 13.49 -17.12 1.23
N TYR A 221 12.98 -17.16 -0.01
CA TYR A 221 12.28 -18.32 -0.57
C TYR A 221 13.09 -19.06 -1.64
N GLY A 222 14.28 -18.56 -1.99
CA GLY A 222 15.10 -19.08 -3.07
C GLY A 222 14.66 -18.57 -4.44
N TYR A 223 15.53 -18.72 -5.44
CA TYR A 223 15.15 -18.49 -6.83
C TYR A 223 14.28 -19.66 -7.32
N ASN A 224 13.10 -19.35 -7.86
CA ASN A 224 12.23 -20.31 -8.53
C ASN A 224 11.59 -19.65 -9.75
N PRO A 225 11.67 -20.26 -10.95
CA PRO A 225 11.10 -19.71 -12.18
C PRO A 225 9.57 -19.55 -12.11
N HIS A 226 8.91 -20.27 -11.20
CA HIS A 226 7.47 -20.23 -11.02
C HIS A 226 7.01 -19.22 -9.96
N HIS A 227 7.90 -18.38 -9.43
CA HIS A 227 7.52 -17.23 -8.62
C HIS A 227 6.72 -16.20 -9.42
N ARG A 228 5.76 -15.58 -8.74
CA ARG A 228 4.83 -14.63 -9.33
C ARG A 228 4.76 -13.40 -8.43
N PHE A 229 4.95 -12.23 -9.01
CA PHE A 229 4.94 -10.95 -8.31
C PHE A 229 3.81 -10.09 -8.86
N GLY A 230 2.98 -9.54 -7.99
CA GLY A 230 1.90 -8.65 -8.38
C GLY A 230 1.90 -7.39 -7.53
N MET A 231 1.74 -6.23 -8.15
CA MET A 231 1.47 -4.98 -7.44
C MET A 231 0.14 -4.41 -7.90
N SER A 232 -0.69 -3.99 -6.95
CA SER A 232 -1.93 -3.27 -7.25
C SER A 232 -1.77 -1.79 -6.98
N ASP A 233 -2.38 -0.96 -7.84
CA ASP A 233 -2.44 0.50 -7.69
C ASP A 233 -3.69 1.03 -8.41
N ASP A 234 -4.13 2.22 -8.02
CA ASP A 234 -5.27 2.92 -8.60
C ASP A 234 -4.87 4.21 -9.32
N ASP A 235 -3.69 4.77 -9.06
CA ASP A 235 -3.23 5.99 -9.74
C ASP A 235 -2.52 5.65 -11.09
N PRO A 236 -2.94 6.24 -12.22
CA PRO A 236 -2.32 5.98 -13.53
C PRO A 236 -0.81 6.28 -13.60
N LYS A 237 -0.33 7.31 -12.87
CA LYS A 237 1.10 7.66 -12.86
C LYS A 237 1.89 6.64 -12.06
N ASN A 238 1.36 6.17 -10.93
CA ASN A 238 1.97 5.08 -10.17
C ASN A 238 2.02 3.79 -10.99
N ILE A 239 0.93 3.44 -11.70
CA ILE A 239 0.87 2.26 -12.59
C ILE A 239 2.02 2.28 -13.62
N GLN A 240 2.28 3.44 -14.24
CA GLN A 240 3.38 3.58 -15.20
C GLN A 240 4.76 3.34 -14.53
N LEU A 241 4.99 3.90 -13.34
CA LEU A 241 6.24 3.69 -12.61
C LEU A 241 6.44 2.23 -12.20
N ILE A 242 5.36 1.56 -11.78
CA ILE A 242 5.36 0.13 -11.45
C ILE A 242 5.69 -0.68 -12.71
N LEU A 243 5.06 -0.36 -13.84
CA LEU A 243 5.30 -1.04 -15.12
C LEU A 243 6.75 -0.98 -15.56
N GLU A 244 7.36 0.20 -15.49
CA GLU A 244 8.76 0.38 -15.85
C GLU A 244 9.67 -0.52 -15.00
N GLU A 245 9.46 -0.54 -13.69
CA GLU A 245 10.28 -1.32 -12.79
C GLU A 245 10.04 -2.82 -12.93
N MET A 246 8.79 -3.26 -13.05
CA MET A 246 8.44 -4.66 -13.32
C MET A 246 8.98 -5.15 -14.66
N THR A 247 9.07 -4.27 -15.68
CA THR A 247 9.67 -4.61 -16.98
C THR A 247 11.17 -4.82 -16.87
N ARG A 248 11.86 -3.98 -16.07
CA ARG A 248 13.29 -4.17 -15.76
C ARG A 248 13.51 -5.50 -15.01
N LEU A 249 12.65 -5.80 -14.04
CA LEU A 249 12.70 -7.05 -13.28
C LEU A 249 12.40 -8.27 -14.16
N LYS A 250 11.41 -8.22 -15.04
CA LYS A 250 11.13 -9.27 -16.03
C LYS A 250 12.30 -9.51 -16.97
N SER A 251 13.02 -8.45 -17.35
CA SER A 251 14.22 -8.56 -18.19
C SER A 251 15.37 -9.27 -17.48
N LYS A 252 15.53 -9.04 -16.16
CA LYS A 252 16.53 -9.69 -15.29
C LYS A 252 16.14 -11.13 -14.91
N TYR A 253 14.88 -11.36 -14.58
CA TYR A 253 14.32 -12.63 -14.12
C TYR A 253 13.26 -13.14 -15.10
N ARG A 254 13.72 -13.57 -16.29
CA ARG A 254 12.85 -13.85 -17.46
C ARG A 254 11.81 -14.94 -17.25
N GLU A 255 12.11 -15.90 -16.39
CA GLU A 255 11.24 -17.05 -16.15
C GLU A 255 10.11 -16.73 -15.17
N MET A 256 10.35 -15.82 -14.22
CA MET A 256 9.34 -15.37 -13.24
C MET A 256 8.25 -14.53 -13.91
N SER A 257 7.03 -14.57 -13.36
CA SER A 257 5.93 -13.74 -13.85
C SER A 257 5.74 -12.49 -13.00
N PHE A 258 5.46 -11.37 -13.67
CA PHE A 258 5.22 -10.07 -13.05
C PHE A 258 3.86 -9.55 -13.52
N PHE A 259 3.07 -9.03 -12.61
CA PHE A 259 1.72 -8.58 -12.85
C PHE A 259 1.48 -7.17 -12.29
N ILE A 260 0.67 -6.41 -13.00
CA ILE A 260 0.10 -5.14 -12.55
C ILE A 260 -1.40 -5.34 -12.43
N ILE A 261 -1.97 -4.85 -11.34
CA ILE A 261 -3.39 -4.94 -11.06
C ILE A 261 -3.91 -3.50 -10.96
N GLU A 262 -4.60 -3.05 -12.01
CA GLU A 262 -5.26 -1.76 -12.05
C GLU A 262 -6.60 -1.87 -11.35
N THR A 263 -6.84 -0.99 -10.38
CA THR A 263 -8.06 -1.03 -9.53
C THR A 263 -8.97 0.19 -9.70
N GLN A 264 -8.79 0.93 -10.79
CA GLN A 264 -9.51 2.17 -11.09
C GLN A 264 -11.02 1.96 -11.30
N HIS A 265 -11.82 2.85 -10.73
CA HIS A 265 -13.28 2.93 -10.92
C HIS A 265 -14.03 1.61 -10.64
N GLY A 266 -13.51 0.78 -9.72
CA GLY A 266 -14.11 -0.50 -9.36
C GLY A 266 -13.90 -1.62 -10.39
N ASN A 267 -13.09 -1.37 -11.44
CA ASN A 267 -12.63 -2.41 -12.35
C ASN A 267 -11.32 -3.00 -11.82
N PHE A 268 -11.17 -4.32 -11.98
CA PHE A 268 -9.92 -5.02 -11.70
C PHE A 268 -9.35 -5.51 -13.03
N ILE A 269 -8.35 -4.81 -13.57
CA ILE A 269 -7.69 -5.23 -14.82
C ILE A 269 -6.30 -5.72 -14.47
N LYS A 270 -5.98 -6.93 -14.94
CA LYS A 270 -4.70 -7.56 -14.66
C LYS A 270 -3.88 -7.64 -15.92
N HIS A 271 -2.67 -7.10 -15.84
CA HIS A 271 -1.73 -7.09 -16.94
C HIS A 271 -0.51 -7.93 -16.58
N GLU A 272 -0.17 -8.92 -17.40
CA GLU A 272 1.12 -9.58 -17.31
C GLU A 272 2.18 -8.73 -18.02
N VAL A 273 3.29 -8.51 -17.34
CA VAL A 273 4.42 -7.77 -17.85
C VAL A 273 5.31 -8.72 -18.65
N GLY A 274 5.34 -8.51 -19.97
CA GLY A 274 6.28 -9.15 -20.88
C GLY A 274 7.57 -8.34 -21.04
N VAL A 275 8.58 -8.94 -21.67
CA VAL A 275 9.86 -8.26 -21.95
C VAL A 275 9.68 -7.06 -22.90
N ASN A 276 8.62 -7.07 -23.72
CA ASN A 276 8.31 -6.02 -24.69
C ASN A 276 7.11 -5.13 -24.28
N GLY A 277 6.68 -5.18 -23.01
CA GLY A 277 5.52 -4.44 -22.51
C GLY A 277 4.35 -5.33 -22.06
N LEU A 278 3.16 -4.75 -21.93
CA LEU A 278 1.99 -5.40 -21.33
C LEU A 278 1.28 -6.39 -22.27
N ARG A 279 0.79 -7.49 -21.69
CA ARG A 279 -0.28 -8.34 -22.24
C ARG A 279 -1.44 -8.33 -21.24
N GLY A 280 -2.62 -7.85 -21.63
CA GLY A 280 -3.75 -7.62 -20.72
C GLY A 280 -4.92 -8.58 -20.94
N GLU A 281 -5.54 -9.00 -19.84
CA GLU A 281 -6.85 -9.68 -19.81
C GLU A 281 -7.78 -8.91 -18.84
N LYS A 282 -9.04 -8.70 -19.23
CA LYS A 282 -10.04 -8.02 -18.40
C LYS A 282 -10.66 -9.03 -17.43
N VAL A 283 -10.71 -8.71 -16.13
CA VAL A 283 -11.34 -9.56 -15.10
C VAL A 283 -12.70 -8.94 -14.74
N GLU A 284 -13.79 -9.69 -14.95
CA GLU A 284 -15.18 -9.17 -14.87
C GLU A 284 -15.87 -9.47 -13.52
N SER A 285 -15.23 -10.18 -12.57
CA SER A 285 -15.84 -10.53 -11.29
C SER A 285 -14.85 -10.58 -10.11
N LEU A 286 -15.28 -10.15 -8.92
CA LEU A 286 -14.55 -10.34 -7.66
C LEU A 286 -14.39 -11.84 -7.27
N SER A 287 -15.24 -12.74 -7.78
CA SER A 287 -15.00 -14.19 -7.67
C SER A 287 -13.92 -14.70 -8.63
N GLN A 288 -13.62 -13.93 -9.68
CA GLN A 288 -12.48 -14.15 -10.60
C GLN A 288 -11.17 -13.52 -10.08
N LEU A 289 -11.19 -12.85 -8.91
CA LEU A 289 -9.96 -12.57 -8.16
C LEU A 289 -9.38 -13.82 -7.50
N SER A 290 -10.10 -14.96 -7.55
CA SER A 290 -9.44 -16.24 -7.39
C SER A 290 -8.45 -16.38 -8.55
N PHE A 291 -7.18 -16.64 -8.22
CA PHE A 291 -6.17 -17.04 -9.18
C PHE A 291 -6.46 -18.46 -9.76
N PHE A 292 -7.75 -18.84 -9.83
CA PHE A 292 -8.33 -20.16 -10.05
C PHE A 292 -9.52 -20.13 -11.04
N GLU A 293 -9.29 -20.81 -12.17
CA GLU A 293 -10.27 -21.56 -12.98
C GLU A 293 -11.36 -20.82 -13.78
N GLU A 294 -11.10 -20.65 -15.09
CA GLU A 294 -11.70 -21.47 -16.16
C GLU A 294 -10.77 -21.48 -17.40
N GLU A 295 -9.99 -22.55 -17.60
CA GLU A 295 -9.84 -23.10 -18.95
C GLU A 295 -10.71 -24.35 -18.98
N ARG A 296 -11.93 -24.20 -19.51
CA ARG A 296 -12.81 -25.35 -19.75
C ARG A 296 -12.12 -26.28 -20.74
N GLN A 297 -11.92 -27.52 -20.31
CA GLN A 297 -11.87 -28.65 -21.24
C GLN A 297 -13.05 -28.59 -22.22
N LYS A 298 -12.73 -28.58 -23.51
CA LYS A 298 -13.44 -29.04 -24.72
C LYS A 298 -12.73 -28.36 -25.90
N SER A 299 -11.91 -28.99 -26.73
CA SER A 299 -11.81 -30.38 -27.23
C SER A 299 -10.36 -30.77 -27.46
#